data_AF-A0A382DZP0-F1
#
_entry.id   AF-A0A382DZP0-F1
#
_cell.length_a   1.000
_cell.length_b   1.000
_cell.length_c   1.000
_cell.angle_alpha   90.00
_cell.angle_beta   90.00
_cell.angle_gamma   90.00
#
_symmetry.space_group_name_H-M   'P 1'
#
loop_
_entity.id
_entity.type
_entity.pdbx_description
1 polymer ?
#
loop_
_entity_poly.entity_id
_entity_poly.type
_entity_poly.pdbx_seq_one_letter_code
_entity_poly.pdbx_strand_id
1 'polypeptide(L)'
;MEDAMTSTKKDPVLVVLQLSGGNDYMNTLVPYTDPLYRDYRQNVSIPENDVLVLDDHIGLHPSMGPLKGLYDQGKMAIVHGVGYPDSIRSHFRSMDIWHTCEPDKNGEEGWLGQAARDLDPNKENIVTTVSFGYSLFRALVSPGVPVACVDNLDSYGLLTDIGVQEERTKILDRFARMYAPAVGNDMVMDYLGQTGLEAMAGADILKVAHQNYASSVEYAETSISQKLKGIAKVHLAGLGTRIFYCDQAGFDTHANQLGTHATLWKDVSEGIVDFFSDLREHNAADNVVMLLFTEFGRRAKDNGSGTDHGSGGAAFAIGDAVKGGQYGEYPSIKLEDLQHG
;
A
#
# COMPACT_ATOMS: atom_id res chain seq x y z
N MET A 1 26.21 29.74 26.60
CA MET A 1 26.24 28.82 25.45
C MET A 1 24.91 28.13 25.47
N GLU A 2 24.02 28.60 24.60
CA GLU A 2 22.66 28.10 24.46
C GLU A 2 22.75 27.05 23.36
N ASP A 3 22.58 25.77 23.72
CA ASP A 3 22.60 24.68 22.75
C ASP A 3 21.47 24.90 21.75
N ALA A 4 21.84 25.31 20.54
CA ALA A 4 20.95 25.30 19.41
C ALA A 4 20.58 23.84 19.13
N MET A 5 19.41 23.42 19.64
CA MET A 5 18.72 22.22 19.17
C MET A 5 18.38 22.43 17.69
N THR A 6 19.31 22.05 16.82
CA THR A 6 19.06 21.90 15.39
C THR A 6 17.97 20.84 15.25
N SER A 7 16.74 21.27 14.98
CA SER A 7 15.64 20.38 14.61
C SER A 7 15.98 19.69 13.29
N THR A 8 16.51 18.46 13.35
CA THR A 8 16.77 17.57 12.22
C THR A 8 15.47 16.89 11.75
N LYS A 9 14.42 17.67 11.50
CA LYS A 9 13.13 17.10 11.10
C LYS A 9 13.25 16.61 9.65
N LYS A 10 13.36 15.29 9.48
CA LYS A 10 13.33 14.65 8.16
C LYS A 10 11.98 14.90 7.51
N ASP A 11 12.01 14.93 6.20
CA ASP A 11 10.82 15.05 5.36
C ASP A 11 9.85 13.86 5.56
N PRO A 12 8.54 14.09 5.73
CA PRO A 12 7.57 13.00 5.89
C PRO A 12 7.52 12.07 4.66
N VAL A 13 7.49 10.77 4.91
CA VAL A 13 7.37 9.71 3.90
C VAL A 13 6.09 8.92 4.14
N LEU A 14 5.32 8.73 3.09
CA LEU A 14 4.09 7.94 3.10
C LEU A 14 4.33 6.62 2.38
N VAL A 15 4.04 5.51 3.04
CA VAL A 15 3.95 4.18 2.42
C VAL A 15 2.47 3.80 2.34
N VAL A 16 1.96 3.53 1.14
CA VAL A 16 0.59 3.06 0.97
C VAL A 16 0.59 1.58 0.64
N LEU A 17 -0.06 0.79 1.49
CA LEU A 17 -0.23 -0.65 1.31
C LEU A 17 -1.70 -0.96 1.05
N GLN A 18 -2.01 -1.32 -0.19
CA GLN A 18 -3.36 -1.70 -0.59
C GLN A 18 -3.61 -3.19 -0.32
N LEU A 19 -4.67 -3.52 0.42
CA LEU A 19 -5.16 -4.88 0.60
C LEU A 19 -6.15 -5.19 -0.53
N SER A 20 -5.63 -5.62 -1.68
CA SER A 20 -6.42 -5.80 -2.91
C SER A 20 -7.37 -6.98 -2.80
N GLY A 21 -8.63 -6.73 -3.09
CA GLY A 21 -9.67 -7.73 -3.08
C GLY A 21 -10.65 -7.55 -1.94
N GLY A 22 -10.87 -6.37 -1.39
CA GLY A 22 -11.94 -6.11 -0.43
C GLY A 22 -11.84 -6.89 0.89
N ASN A 23 -10.83 -6.58 1.71
CA ASN A 23 -10.56 -7.27 2.97
C ASN A 23 -11.79 -7.39 3.90
N ASP A 24 -12.03 -8.58 4.48
CA ASP A 24 -13.14 -8.80 5.42
C ASP A 24 -12.90 -8.05 6.73
N TYR A 25 -13.62 -6.95 6.90
CA TYR A 25 -13.56 -6.11 8.08
C TYR A 25 -13.99 -6.83 9.36
N MET A 26 -15.07 -7.62 9.34
CA MET A 26 -15.59 -8.31 10.53
C MET A 26 -14.73 -9.50 10.95
N ASN A 27 -13.92 -10.06 10.04
CA ASN A 27 -12.90 -11.05 10.40
C ASN A 27 -11.53 -10.43 10.67
N THR A 28 -11.29 -9.16 10.29
CA THR A 28 -10.05 -8.43 10.63
C THR A 28 -10.15 -7.78 12.01
N LEU A 29 -11.25 -7.08 12.25
CA LEU A 29 -11.63 -6.41 13.49
C LEU A 29 -12.94 -7.06 13.96
N VAL A 30 -12.77 -8.13 14.72
CA VAL A 30 -13.80 -9.07 15.14
C VAL A 30 -14.63 -8.45 16.26
N PRO A 31 -15.94 -8.17 16.06
CA PRO A 31 -16.83 -7.71 17.12
C PRO A 31 -17.27 -8.92 17.96
N TYR A 32 -16.32 -9.49 18.70
CA TYR A 32 -16.40 -10.86 19.23
C TYR A 32 -17.48 -11.04 20.30
N THR A 33 -17.92 -9.96 20.95
CA THR A 33 -19.02 -9.97 21.93
C THR A 33 -20.40 -9.74 21.32
N ASP A 34 -20.50 -9.34 20.04
CA ASP A 34 -21.79 -9.11 19.38
C ASP A 34 -22.37 -10.46 18.90
N PRO A 35 -23.52 -10.91 19.42
CA PRO A 35 -24.12 -12.17 18.99
C PRO A 35 -24.46 -12.20 17.49
N LEU A 36 -24.74 -11.04 16.86
CA LEU A 36 -25.03 -10.97 15.43
C LEU A 36 -23.84 -11.41 14.58
N TYR A 37 -22.61 -11.20 15.05
CA TYR A 37 -21.41 -11.71 14.37
C TYR A 37 -21.49 -13.23 14.17
N ARG A 38 -21.88 -13.98 15.21
CA ARG A 38 -22.01 -15.44 15.15
C ARG A 38 -23.18 -15.87 14.29
N ASP A 39 -24.31 -15.16 14.39
CA ASP A 39 -25.50 -15.44 13.60
C ASP A 39 -25.24 -15.26 12.09
N TYR A 40 -24.44 -14.25 11.73
CA TYR A 40 -24.08 -13.97 10.34
C TYR A 40 -22.90 -14.79 9.81
N ARG A 41 -21.94 -15.16 10.66
CA ARG A 41 -20.69 -15.86 10.30
C ARG A 41 -20.70 -17.33 10.72
N GLN A 42 -21.79 -18.05 10.50
CA GLN A 42 -21.95 -19.45 10.93
C GLN A 42 -20.79 -20.37 10.49
N ASN A 43 -20.20 -20.11 9.32
CA ASN A 43 -19.18 -20.95 8.71
C ASN A 43 -17.76 -20.36 8.79
N VAL A 44 -17.65 -19.05 8.98
CA VAL A 44 -16.37 -18.31 8.90
C VAL A 44 -16.09 -17.45 10.13
N SER A 45 -16.82 -17.64 11.23
CA SER A 45 -16.56 -16.89 12.45
C SER A 45 -15.24 -17.29 13.12
N ILE A 46 -14.53 -16.32 13.67
CA ILE A 46 -13.30 -16.52 14.44
C ILE A 46 -13.66 -16.84 15.89
N PRO A 47 -13.26 -17.99 16.47
CA PRO A 47 -13.59 -18.34 17.84
C PRO A 47 -13.18 -17.25 18.84
N GLU A 48 -14.04 -16.95 19.81
CA GLU A 48 -13.82 -15.86 20.78
C GLU A 48 -12.48 -15.98 21.52
N ASN A 49 -12.09 -17.19 21.90
CA ASN A 49 -10.83 -17.45 22.60
C ASN A 49 -9.57 -17.22 21.75
N ASP A 50 -9.71 -17.16 20.42
CA ASP A 50 -8.59 -16.95 19.51
C ASP A 50 -8.40 -15.46 19.18
N VAL A 51 -9.41 -14.62 19.45
CA VAL A 51 -9.41 -13.19 19.12
C VAL A 51 -8.37 -12.43 19.95
N LEU A 52 -7.60 -11.58 19.28
CA LEU A 52 -6.63 -10.70 19.92
C LEU A 52 -7.33 -9.43 20.43
N VAL A 53 -7.85 -9.49 21.65
CA VAL A 53 -8.67 -8.43 22.28
C VAL A 53 -7.99 -7.05 22.22
N LEU A 54 -8.71 -6.05 21.69
CA LEU A 54 -8.33 -4.63 21.71
C LEU A 54 -9.05 -3.89 22.85
N ASP A 55 -10.34 -4.15 23.01
CA ASP A 55 -11.20 -3.62 24.08
C ASP A 55 -12.32 -4.62 24.42
N ASP A 56 -13.32 -4.20 25.19
CA ASP A 56 -14.43 -5.04 25.65
C ASP A 56 -15.39 -5.53 24.54
N HIS A 57 -15.22 -5.07 23.29
CA HIS A 57 -16.16 -5.33 22.19
C HIS A 57 -15.49 -5.89 20.94
N ILE A 58 -14.27 -5.43 20.63
CA ILE A 58 -13.57 -5.68 19.37
C ILE A 58 -12.18 -6.24 19.64
N GLY A 59 -11.73 -7.14 18.76
CA GLY A 59 -10.35 -7.61 18.74
C GLY A 59 -9.84 -7.87 17.33
N LEU A 60 -8.54 -8.06 17.18
CA LEU A 60 -7.92 -8.38 15.90
C LEU A 60 -8.04 -9.87 15.57
N HIS A 61 -7.96 -10.18 14.28
CA HIS A 61 -7.78 -11.53 13.78
C HIS A 61 -6.57 -12.23 14.45
N PRO A 62 -6.64 -13.54 14.78
CA PRO A 62 -5.57 -14.27 15.48
C PRO A 62 -4.19 -14.17 14.82
N SER A 63 -4.14 -14.19 13.48
CA SER A 63 -2.90 -14.03 12.70
C SER A 63 -2.24 -12.65 12.78
N MET A 64 -2.92 -11.65 13.35
CA MET A 64 -2.42 -10.27 13.43
C MET A 64 -1.61 -9.99 14.70
N GLY A 65 -1.08 -11.04 15.36
CA GLY A 65 -0.24 -10.94 16.55
C GLY A 65 0.87 -9.87 16.45
N PRO A 66 1.63 -9.81 15.34
CA PRO A 66 2.64 -8.77 15.15
C PRO A 66 2.06 -7.34 15.17
N LEU A 67 0.93 -7.10 14.48
CA LEU A 67 0.27 -5.80 14.47
C LEU A 67 -0.38 -5.44 15.81
N LYS A 68 -0.89 -6.41 16.56
CA LYS A 68 -1.32 -6.20 17.95
C LYS A 68 -0.19 -5.64 18.81
N GLY A 69 1.04 -6.14 18.62
CA GLY A 69 2.22 -5.59 19.27
C GLY A 69 2.49 -4.12 18.93
N LEU A 70 2.26 -3.68 17.70
CA LEU A 70 2.37 -2.26 17.31
C LEU A 70 1.24 -1.41 17.89
N TYR A 71 0.02 -1.95 17.97
CA TYR A 71 -1.11 -1.29 18.61
C TYR A 71 -0.86 -1.05 20.10
N ASP A 72 -0.37 -2.06 20.81
CA ASP A 72 -0.07 -1.97 22.26
C ASP A 72 1.04 -0.96 22.57
N GLN A 73 1.93 -0.72 21.62
CA GLN A 73 2.95 0.32 21.68
C GLN A 73 2.42 1.72 21.35
N GLY A 74 1.14 1.86 21.00
CA GLY A 74 0.54 3.12 20.56
C GLY A 74 0.97 3.57 19.17
N LYS A 75 1.47 2.66 18.33
CA LYS A 75 2.04 2.95 16.99
C LYS A 75 1.12 2.55 15.82
N MET A 76 -0.09 2.08 16.13
CA MET A 76 -1.12 1.74 15.15
C MET A 76 -2.42 2.43 15.51
N ALA A 77 -2.95 3.21 14.57
CA ALA A 77 -4.29 3.76 14.60
C ALA A 77 -5.21 2.94 13.68
N ILE A 78 -6.40 2.64 14.17
CA ILE A 78 -7.46 1.98 13.42
C ILE A 78 -8.56 3.01 13.19
N VAL A 79 -8.93 3.25 11.94
CA VAL A 79 -10.04 4.14 11.57
C VAL A 79 -11.21 3.28 11.12
N HIS A 80 -12.29 3.30 11.89
CA HIS A 80 -13.49 2.50 11.65
C HIS A 80 -14.46 3.18 10.67
N GLY A 81 -15.30 2.36 10.03
CA GLY A 81 -16.38 2.87 9.16
C GLY A 81 -15.90 3.53 7.87
N VAL A 82 -14.72 3.11 7.40
CA VAL A 82 -14.10 3.68 6.21
C VAL A 82 -14.77 3.10 4.96
N GLY A 83 -15.20 3.99 4.06
CA GLY A 83 -15.93 3.64 2.84
C GLY A 83 -16.45 4.89 2.13
N TYR A 84 -17.32 4.69 1.15
CA TYR A 84 -18.00 5.76 0.43
C TYR A 84 -19.49 5.43 0.25
N PRO A 85 -20.37 6.45 0.13
CA PRO A 85 -21.80 6.24 -0.08
C PRO A 85 -22.10 5.42 -1.33
N ASP A 86 -23.22 4.69 -1.32
CA ASP A 86 -23.69 3.87 -2.45
C ASP A 86 -22.59 2.95 -3.02
N SER A 87 -21.83 2.34 -2.11
CA SER A 87 -20.66 1.52 -2.43
C SER A 87 -20.98 0.45 -3.46
N ILE A 88 -20.43 0.62 -4.64
CA ILE A 88 -20.51 -0.40 -5.69
C ILE A 88 -19.60 -1.60 -5.38
N ARG A 89 -19.91 -2.75 -5.98
CA ARG A 89 -19.22 -4.03 -5.72
C ARG A 89 -18.31 -4.49 -6.86
N SER A 90 -17.91 -3.56 -7.72
CA SER A 90 -16.99 -3.83 -8.82
C SER A 90 -15.59 -3.45 -8.39
N HIS A 91 -14.69 -4.43 -8.27
CA HIS A 91 -13.28 -4.17 -7.96
C HIS A 91 -12.72 -3.05 -8.83
N PHE A 92 -12.95 -3.09 -10.15
CA PHE A 92 -12.42 -2.08 -11.06
C PHE A 92 -12.82 -0.65 -10.67
N ARG A 93 -14.12 -0.41 -10.47
CA ARG A 93 -14.61 0.95 -10.20
C ARG A 93 -14.42 1.35 -8.74
N SER A 94 -14.53 0.43 -7.78
CA SER A 94 -14.22 0.73 -6.38
C SER A 94 -12.75 1.10 -6.21
N MET A 95 -11.84 0.36 -6.85
CA MET A 95 -10.43 0.69 -6.89
C MET A 95 -10.19 2.07 -7.52
N ASP A 96 -10.83 2.37 -8.65
CA ASP A 96 -10.73 3.68 -9.32
C ASP A 96 -11.20 4.82 -8.41
N ILE A 97 -12.31 4.65 -7.66
CA ILE A 97 -12.79 5.62 -6.68
C ILE A 97 -11.75 5.86 -5.59
N TRP A 98 -11.20 4.80 -4.98
CA TRP A 98 -10.17 4.93 -3.94
C TRP A 98 -8.86 5.54 -4.44
N HIS A 99 -8.52 5.27 -5.70
CA HIS A 99 -7.30 5.78 -6.33
C HIS A 99 -7.41 7.24 -6.75
N THR A 100 -8.60 7.69 -7.14
CA THR A 100 -8.82 9.04 -7.67
C THR A 100 -9.51 9.97 -6.67
N CYS A 101 -10.10 9.42 -5.60
CA CYS A 101 -11.01 10.10 -4.68
C CYS A 101 -12.28 10.66 -5.37
N GLU A 102 -12.71 10.06 -6.48
CA GLU A 102 -13.84 10.55 -7.29
C GLU A 102 -14.99 9.52 -7.35
N PRO A 103 -15.94 9.54 -6.38
CA PRO A 103 -17.05 8.57 -6.33
C PRO A 103 -18.09 8.75 -7.45
N ASP A 104 -18.30 9.99 -7.90
CA ASP A 104 -19.42 10.34 -8.79
C ASP A 104 -19.05 10.38 -10.28
N LYS A 105 -17.77 10.37 -10.61
CA LYS A 105 -17.25 10.39 -11.99
C LYS A 105 -16.00 9.52 -12.12
N ASN A 106 -15.64 9.20 -13.36
CA ASN A 106 -14.36 8.57 -13.63
C ASN A 106 -13.26 9.61 -13.43
N GLY A 107 -12.40 9.39 -12.43
CA GLY A 107 -11.25 10.25 -12.20
C GLY A 107 -10.20 10.06 -13.29
N GLU A 108 -9.51 11.13 -13.66
CA GLU A 108 -8.41 11.08 -14.63
C GLU A 108 -7.05 10.91 -13.94
N GLU A 109 -6.90 11.53 -12.76
CA GLU A 109 -5.67 11.56 -11.97
C GLU A 109 -5.88 10.88 -10.62
N GLY A 110 -4.83 10.19 -10.15
CA GLY A 110 -4.77 9.65 -8.80
C GLY A 110 -4.35 10.70 -7.78
N TRP A 111 -4.85 10.59 -6.56
CA TRP A 111 -4.61 11.59 -5.51
C TRP A 111 -3.15 11.61 -5.04
N LEU A 112 -2.44 10.48 -5.06
CA LEU A 112 -1.00 10.43 -4.75
C LEU A 112 -0.15 10.99 -5.86
N GLY A 113 -0.56 10.81 -7.12
CA GLY A 113 0.08 11.47 -8.25
C GLY A 113 -0.02 13.00 -8.11
N GLN A 114 -1.19 13.51 -7.77
CA GLN A 114 -1.37 14.95 -7.48
C GLN A 114 -0.51 15.39 -6.28
N ALA A 115 -0.48 14.63 -5.19
CA ALA A 115 0.38 14.93 -4.04
C ALA A 115 1.86 14.92 -4.40
N ALA A 116 2.32 13.99 -5.25
CA ALA A 116 3.69 13.95 -5.74
C ALA A 116 4.03 15.19 -6.58
N ARG A 117 3.11 15.65 -7.43
CA ARG A 117 3.24 16.92 -8.17
C ARG A 117 3.40 18.11 -7.23
N ASP A 118 2.65 18.15 -6.14
CA ASP A 118 2.74 19.24 -5.16
C ASP A 118 4.04 19.20 -4.34
N LEU A 119 4.56 17.99 -4.07
CA LEU A 119 5.82 17.77 -3.36
C LEU A 119 7.05 18.07 -4.22
N ASP A 120 7.00 17.79 -5.52
CA ASP A 120 8.09 17.99 -6.47
C ASP A 120 7.57 18.59 -7.80
N PRO A 121 7.12 19.86 -7.80
CA PRO A 121 6.48 20.50 -8.95
C PRO A 121 7.40 20.68 -10.16
N ASN A 122 8.72 20.69 -9.91
CA ASN A 122 9.75 20.86 -10.93
C ASN A 122 10.34 19.53 -11.41
N LYS A 123 9.92 18.39 -10.84
CA LYS A 123 10.47 17.05 -11.09
C LYS A 123 11.98 16.97 -10.86
N GLU A 124 12.46 17.63 -9.81
CA GLU A 124 13.88 17.64 -9.44
C GLU A 124 14.36 16.24 -9.03
N ASN A 125 13.45 15.41 -8.50
CA ASN A 125 13.72 14.04 -8.13
C ASN A 125 12.79 13.05 -8.86
N ILE A 126 13.33 12.34 -9.85
CA ILE A 126 12.63 11.32 -10.65
C ILE A 126 12.08 10.16 -9.79
N VAL A 127 12.64 9.95 -8.59
CA VAL A 127 12.20 8.90 -7.66
C VAL A 127 11.51 9.47 -6.41
N THR A 128 10.93 10.68 -6.50
CA THR A 128 10.02 11.22 -5.46
C THR A 128 8.91 10.21 -5.13
N THR A 129 8.46 9.45 -6.14
CA THR A 129 7.45 8.40 -6.01
C THR A 129 7.98 7.08 -6.54
N VAL A 130 7.84 6.01 -5.75
CA VAL A 130 8.24 4.65 -6.15
C VAL A 130 7.09 3.67 -5.90
N SER A 131 6.71 2.95 -6.95
CA SER A 131 5.67 1.93 -6.94
C SER A 131 6.29 0.54 -6.92
N PHE A 132 5.95 -0.29 -5.93
CA PHE A 132 6.37 -1.69 -5.85
C PHE A 132 5.23 -2.62 -6.30
N GLY A 133 5.35 -3.17 -7.50
CA GLY A 133 4.37 -4.05 -8.14
C GLY A 133 4.54 -4.16 -9.65
N TYR A 134 3.81 -5.08 -10.27
CA TYR A 134 3.91 -5.39 -11.70
C TYR A 134 3.41 -4.28 -12.64
N SER A 135 2.65 -3.32 -12.12
CA SER A 135 2.09 -2.22 -12.90
C SER A 135 1.96 -0.96 -12.06
N LEU A 136 1.81 0.17 -12.76
CA LEU A 136 1.54 1.47 -12.13
C LEU A 136 0.11 1.50 -11.58
N PHE A 137 -0.03 1.77 -10.28
CA PHE A 137 -1.33 1.95 -9.65
C PHE A 137 -1.96 3.29 -10.05
N ARG A 138 -3.28 3.29 -10.28
CA ARG A 138 -4.00 4.50 -10.71
C ARG A 138 -3.86 5.65 -9.71
N ALA A 139 -3.71 5.34 -8.42
CA ALA A 139 -3.48 6.34 -7.37
C ALA A 139 -2.25 7.23 -7.63
N LEU A 140 -1.24 6.72 -8.33
CA LEU A 140 0.02 7.42 -8.63
C LEU A 140 0.00 8.13 -9.98
N VAL A 141 -1.04 7.92 -10.80
CA VAL A 141 -1.10 8.46 -12.16
C VAL A 141 -1.45 9.94 -12.12
N SER A 142 -0.56 10.79 -12.61
CA SER A 142 -0.81 12.21 -12.76
C SER A 142 0.06 12.77 -13.89
N PRO A 143 -0.48 13.56 -14.84
CA PRO A 143 0.30 14.15 -15.92
C PRO A 143 1.55 14.86 -15.40
N GLY A 144 2.69 14.53 -16.02
CA GLY A 144 3.97 15.10 -15.68
C GLY A 144 4.61 14.58 -14.39
N VAL A 145 4.03 13.60 -13.69
CA VAL A 145 4.66 13.04 -12.48
C VAL A 145 5.41 11.75 -12.85
N PRO A 146 6.75 11.71 -12.70
CA PRO A 146 7.49 10.47 -12.90
C PRO A 146 7.22 9.51 -11.74
N VAL A 147 7.05 8.22 -12.06
CA VAL A 147 6.88 7.15 -11.07
C VAL A 147 7.76 5.98 -11.45
N ALA A 148 8.73 5.66 -10.60
CA ALA A 148 9.54 4.47 -10.79
C ALA A 148 8.75 3.23 -10.36
N CYS A 149 8.43 2.34 -11.30
CA CYS A 149 7.72 1.09 -11.02
C CYS A 149 8.73 -0.05 -10.91
N VAL A 150 8.80 -0.70 -9.75
CA VAL A 150 9.76 -1.75 -9.38
C VAL A 150 9.00 -3.04 -9.07
N ASP A 151 9.26 -4.11 -9.80
CA ASP A 151 8.73 -5.43 -9.45
C ASP A 151 9.63 -6.11 -8.41
N ASN A 152 10.91 -6.26 -8.75
CA ASN A 152 11.96 -6.75 -7.86
C ASN A 152 13.20 -5.86 -7.99
N LEU A 153 13.62 -5.27 -6.87
CA LEU A 153 14.77 -4.34 -6.83
C LEU A 153 16.09 -5.02 -7.23
N ASP A 154 16.28 -6.30 -6.89
CA ASP A 154 17.52 -7.02 -7.14
C ASP A 154 17.71 -7.37 -8.63
N SER A 155 16.61 -7.46 -9.38
CA SER A 155 16.60 -7.60 -10.84
C SER A 155 16.14 -6.34 -11.58
N TYR A 156 16.05 -5.20 -10.89
CA TYR A 156 15.47 -3.99 -11.46
C TYR A 156 16.40 -3.34 -12.47
N GLY A 157 15.87 -3.06 -13.66
CA GLY A 157 16.55 -2.31 -14.70
C GLY A 157 15.96 -2.49 -16.08
N LEU A 158 16.30 -1.57 -16.98
CA LEU A 158 15.98 -1.64 -18.40
C LEU A 158 17.24 -2.03 -19.17
N LEU A 159 17.17 -3.04 -20.05
CA LEU A 159 18.30 -3.55 -20.84
C LEU A 159 19.50 -4.00 -19.97
N THR A 160 19.23 -4.69 -18.87
CA THR A 160 20.23 -5.11 -17.87
C THR A 160 21.38 -5.95 -18.45
N ASP A 161 21.12 -6.68 -19.54
CA ASP A 161 22.12 -7.51 -20.25
C ASP A 161 23.13 -6.72 -21.09
N ILE A 162 22.87 -5.43 -21.33
CA ILE A 162 23.76 -4.56 -22.12
C ILE A 162 24.68 -3.84 -21.13
N GLY A 163 25.93 -4.28 -21.00
CA GLY A 163 26.84 -3.80 -19.96
C GLY A 163 27.33 -2.35 -20.09
N VAL A 164 27.05 -1.66 -21.21
CA VAL A 164 27.62 -0.33 -21.52
C VAL A 164 26.51 0.74 -21.58
N GLN A 165 26.58 1.73 -20.69
CA GLN A 165 25.62 2.85 -20.56
C GLN A 165 25.38 3.59 -21.89
N GLU A 166 26.44 3.84 -22.66
CA GLU A 166 26.35 4.48 -23.99
C GLU A 166 25.57 3.64 -25.00
N GLU A 167 25.67 2.31 -24.92
CA GLU A 167 25.04 1.40 -25.87
C GLU A 167 23.55 1.26 -25.58
N ARG A 168 23.16 1.23 -24.29
CA ARG A 168 21.75 1.35 -23.87
C ARG A 168 21.13 2.66 -24.35
N THR A 169 21.83 3.78 -24.15
CA THR A 169 21.37 5.11 -24.57
C THR A 169 21.22 5.18 -26.09
N LYS A 170 22.19 4.63 -26.86
CA LYS A 170 22.11 4.54 -28.33
C LYS A 170 20.97 3.66 -28.83
N ILE A 171 20.67 2.56 -28.14
CA ILE A 171 19.55 1.67 -28.48
C ILE A 171 18.22 2.39 -28.24
N LEU A 172 18.08 3.08 -27.12
CA LEU A 172 16.84 3.79 -26.78
C LEU A 172 16.64 5.03 -27.63
N ASP A 173 17.71 5.75 -27.96
CA ASP A 173 17.68 6.84 -28.94
C ASP A 173 17.35 6.33 -30.36
N ARG A 174 17.72 5.09 -30.71
CA ARG A 174 17.26 4.43 -31.95
C ARG A 174 15.81 3.98 -31.86
N PHE A 175 15.35 3.45 -30.72
CA PHE A 175 13.94 3.12 -30.49
C PHE A 175 13.07 4.38 -30.58
N ALA A 176 13.43 5.45 -29.87
CA ALA A 176 12.75 6.74 -29.93
C ALA A 176 12.69 7.27 -31.37
N ARG A 177 13.80 7.19 -32.13
CA ARG A 177 13.84 7.59 -33.55
C ARG A 177 13.10 6.66 -34.52
N MET A 178 12.98 5.38 -34.20
CA MET A 178 12.25 4.39 -35.01
C MET A 178 10.74 4.54 -34.88
N TYR A 179 10.28 5.03 -33.72
CA TYR A 179 8.86 5.24 -33.44
C TYR A 179 8.42 6.71 -33.56
N ALA A 180 9.34 7.70 -33.55
CA ALA A 180 9.03 9.08 -33.95
C ALA A 180 8.56 9.12 -35.42
N PRO A 181 7.38 9.68 -35.78
CA PRO A 181 6.78 9.36 -37.07
C PRO A 181 7.41 10.18 -38.20
N ALA A 182 7.52 9.52 -39.35
CA ALA A 182 7.08 10.13 -40.59
C ALA A 182 5.59 10.56 -40.40
N VAL A 183 5.41 11.81 -39.98
CA VAL A 183 4.16 12.61 -39.96
C VAL A 183 3.04 12.11 -39.03
N GLY A 184 2.84 12.84 -37.91
CA GLY A 184 1.52 13.05 -37.30
C GLY A 184 1.18 12.28 -36.02
N ASN A 185 1.98 12.40 -34.95
CA ASN A 185 1.55 12.06 -33.56
C ASN A 185 2.49 12.60 -32.45
N ASP A 186 3.01 13.82 -32.60
CA ASP A 186 4.11 14.39 -31.78
C ASP A 186 3.93 14.24 -30.26
N MET A 187 2.78 14.63 -29.72
CA MET A 187 2.57 14.67 -28.27
C MET A 187 2.61 13.30 -27.59
N VAL A 188 2.09 12.26 -28.24
CA VAL A 188 2.10 10.90 -27.68
C VAL A 188 3.52 10.32 -27.72
N MET A 189 4.28 10.63 -28.78
CA MET A 189 5.64 10.13 -28.93
C MET A 189 6.62 10.87 -28.03
N ASP A 190 6.46 12.18 -27.85
CA ASP A 190 7.21 12.97 -26.87
C ASP A 190 6.95 12.46 -25.44
N TYR A 191 5.68 12.18 -25.11
CA TYR A 191 5.31 11.60 -23.82
C TYR A 191 5.95 10.22 -23.59
N LEU A 192 5.90 9.33 -24.60
CA LEU A 192 6.53 8.01 -24.52
C LEU A 192 8.06 8.10 -24.42
N GLY A 193 8.69 9.00 -25.16
CA GLY A 193 10.13 9.25 -25.11
C GLY A 193 10.57 9.78 -23.75
N GLN A 194 9.86 10.77 -23.22
CA GLN A 194 10.12 11.32 -21.89
C GLN A 194 9.94 10.26 -20.80
N THR A 195 8.82 9.53 -20.82
CA THR A 195 8.54 8.46 -19.84
C THR A 195 9.63 7.38 -19.90
N GLY A 196 10.10 7.03 -21.09
CA GLY A 196 11.19 6.06 -21.26
C GLY A 196 12.52 6.53 -20.66
N LEU A 197 12.88 7.80 -20.85
CA LEU A 197 14.10 8.39 -20.25
C LEU A 197 13.99 8.50 -18.72
N GLU A 198 12.83 8.90 -18.21
CA GLU A 198 12.56 8.99 -16.77
C GLU A 198 12.63 7.59 -16.12
N ALA A 199 12.08 6.56 -16.78
CA ALA A 199 12.17 5.18 -16.30
C ALA A 199 13.63 4.67 -16.22
N MET A 200 14.49 5.03 -17.18
CA MET A 200 15.92 4.71 -17.11
C MET A 200 16.61 5.40 -15.96
N ALA A 201 16.40 6.71 -15.82
CA ALA A 201 17.01 7.50 -14.75
C ALA A 201 16.59 6.95 -13.38
N GLY A 202 15.31 6.62 -13.22
CA GLY A 202 14.79 5.95 -12.02
C GLY A 202 15.48 4.62 -11.75
N ALA A 203 15.69 3.78 -12.77
CA ALA A 203 16.41 2.51 -12.61
C ALA A 203 17.86 2.69 -12.17
N ASP A 204 18.59 3.63 -12.76
CA ASP A 204 19.98 3.91 -12.38
C ASP A 204 20.08 4.46 -10.95
N ILE A 205 19.16 5.35 -10.55
CA ILE A 205 19.08 5.89 -9.20
C ILE A 205 18.77 4.78 -8.18
N LEU A 206 17.76 3.94 -8.46
CA LEU A 206 17.31 2.89 -7.54
C LEU A 206 18.32 1.75 -7.40
N LYS A 207 19.20 1.54 -8.38
CA LYS A 207 20.27 0.53 -8.28
C LYS A 207 21.21 0.79 -7.10
N VAL A 208 21.38 2.05 -6.69
CA VAL A 208 22.22 2.43 -5.53
C VAL A 208 21.63 1.88 -4.22
N ALA A 209 20.30 1.70 -4.15
CA ALA A 209 19.63 1.25 -2.94
C ALA A 209 20.02 -0.17 -2.50
N HIS A 210 20.48 -1.00 -3.42
CA HIS A 210 20.98 -2.34 -3.09
C HIS A 210 22.41 -2.31 -2.52
N GLN A 211 23.26 -1.39 -2.98
CA GLN A 211 24.71 -1.47 -2.75
C GLN A 211 25.14 -1.21 -1.30
N ASN A 212 24.37 -0.40 -0.57
CA ASN A 212 24.72 0.05 0.78
C ASN A 212 23.78 -0.48 1.87
N TYR A 213 22.83 -1.34 1.52
CA TYR A 213 21.87 -1.88 2.47
C TYR A 213 22.45 -3.08 3.22
N ALA A 214 22.38 -3.04 4.54
CA ALA A 214 22.67 -4.15 5.43
C ALA A 214 21.74 -4.05 6.63
N SER A 215 21.07 -5.15 6.99
CA SER A 215 20.13 -5.18 8.12
C SER A 215 20.24 -6.52 8.84
N SER A 216 20.07 -6.50 10.16
CA SER A 216 19.94 -7.73 10.95
C SER A 216 18.51 -8.29 10.95
N VAL A 217 17.54 -7.51 10.43
CA VAL A 217 16.14 -7.93 10.32
C VAL A 217 15.95 -8.87 9.13
N GLU A 218 15.50 -10.08 9.41
CA GLU A 218 15.13 -11.07 8.41
C GLU A 218 13.68 -10.86 7.99
N TYR A 219 13.46 -10.67 6.69
CA TYR A 219 12.12 -10.61 6.11
C TYR A 219 11.73 -12.00 5.60
N ALA A 220 10.46 -12.35 5.75
CA ALA A 220 9.92 -13.58 5.18
C ALA A 220 10.01 -13.62 3.64
N GLU A 221 10.07 -14.82 3.05
CA GLU A 221 10.06 -15.06 1.60
C GLU A 221 8.64 -15.02 1.01
N THR A 222 7.88 -13.97 1.35
CA THR A 222 6.52 -13.70 0.84
C THR A 222 6.54 -12.47 -0.06
N SER A 223 5.57 -12.34 -0.97
CA SER A 223 5.53 -11.20 -1.89
C SER A 223 5.50 -9.85 -1.17
N ILE A 224 4.66 -9.72 -0.14
CA ILE A 224 4.54 -8.47 0.62
C ILE A 224 5.81 -8.14 1.41
N SER A 225 6.42 -9.13 2.09
CA SER A 225 7.66 -8.91 2.84
C SER A 225 8.79 -8.46 1.93
N GLN A 226 8.91 -9.03 0.73
CA GLN A 226 9.94 -8.61 -0.23
C GLN A 226 9.67 -7.23 -0.83
N LYS A 227 8.40 -6.87 -1.10
CA LYS A 227 8.04 -5.48 -1.49
C LYS A 227 8.41 -4.48 -0.41
N LEU A 228 8.09 -4.77 0.86
CA LEU A 228 8.40 -3.90 2.00
C LEU A 228 9.91 -3.79 2.26
N LYS A 229 10.66 -4.89 2.12
CA LYS A 229 12.13 -4.88 2.13
C LYS A 229 12.71 -4.00 1.02
N GLY A 230 12.12 -4.06 -0.18
CA GLY A 230 12.47 -3.17 -1.29
C GLY A 230 12.24 -1.70 -0.95
N ILE A 231 11.10 -1.37 -0.35
CA ILE A 231 10.79 -0.02 0.13
C ILE A 231 11.80 0.43 1.18
N ALA A 232 12.14 -0.42 2.16
CA ALA A 232 13.15 -0.13 3.16
C ALA A 232 14.51 0.19 2.53
N LYS A 233 14.99 -0.65 1.59
CA LYS A 233 16.23 -0.40 0.84
C LYS A 233 16.24 0.98 0.19
N VAL A 234 15.17 1.36 -0.51
CA VAL A 234 15.07 2.65 -1.22
C VAL A 234 15.03 3.83 -0.24
N HIS A 235 14.25 3.72 0.83
CA HIS A 235 14.16 4.75 1.87
C HIS A 235 15.51 4.96 2.57
N LEU A 236 16.17 3.87 2.97
CA LEU A 236 17.46 3.90 3.65
C LEU A 236 18.61 4.38 2.79
N ALA A 237 18.48 4.26 1.46
CA ALA A 237 19.43 4.84 0.51
C ALA A 237 19.37 6.39 0.45
N GLY A 238 18.38 7.02 1.09
CA GLY A 238 18.30 8.47 1.20
C GLY A 238 18.04 9.17 -0.14
N LEU A 239 17.33 8.51 -1.06
CA LEU A 239 17.09 8.99 -2.43
C LEU A 239 16.03 10.10 -2.53
N GLY A 240 15.60 10.66 -1.39
CA GLY A 240 14.58 11.70 -1.34
C GLY A 240 13.16 11.23 -1.72
N THR A 241 12.92 9.92 -1.80
CA THR A 241 11.59 9.36 -2.06
C THR A 241 10.63 9.74 -0.94
N ARG A 242 9.46 10.25 -1.33
CA ARG A 242 8.42 10.77 -0.41
C ARG A 242 7.18 9.89 -0.37
N ILE A 243 6.91 9.16 -1.45
CA ILE A 243 5.72 8.32 -1.60
C ILE A 243 6.15 6.94 -2.08
N PHE A 244 5.76 5.92 -1.32
CA PHE A 244 5.83 4.53 -1.72
C PHE A 244 4.43 3.94 -1.86
N TYR A 245 4.24 3.06 -2.82
CA TYR A 245 3.00 2.32 -2.97
C TYR A 245 3.28 0.84 -3.22
N CYS A 246 2.55 -0.04 -2.55
CA CYS A 246 2.54 -1.45 -2.86
C CYS A 246 1.17 -2.05 -2.57
N ASP A 247 0.98 -3.30 -2.98
CA ASP A 247 -0.24 -4.04 -2.71
C ASP A 247 0.04 -5.45 -2.18
N GLN A 248 -0.95 -5.99 -1.46
CA GLN A 248 -1.08 -7.41 -1.21
C GLN A 248 -2.44 -7.85 -1.75
N ALA A 249 -2.42 -8.69 -2.77
CA ALA A 249 -3.62 -9.28 -3.35
C ALA A 249 -4.07 -10.56 -2.61
N GLY A 250 -5.27 -11.02 -2.92
CA GLY A 250 -5.82 -12.30 -2.44
C GLY A 250 -6.95 -12.16 -1.43
N PHE A 251 -7.28 -10.95 -1.00
CA PHE A 251 -8.36 -10.71 -0.03
C PHE A 251 -9.77 -10.98 -0.59
N ASP A 252 -9.91 -11.31 -1.88
CA ASP A 252 -11.18 -11.66 -2.51
C ASP A 252 -11.64 -13.10 -2.19
N THR A 253 -11.90 -13.35 -0.91
CA THR A 253 -12.16 -14.68 -0.37
C THR A 253 -13.64 -15.07 -0.45
N HIS A 254 -14.07 -15.59 -1.61
CA HIS A 254 -15.39 -16.21 -1.78
C HIS A 254 -15.48 -17.67 -1.29
N ALA A 255 -14.34 -18.26 -0.93
CA ALA A 255 -14.24 -19.60 -0.36
C ALA A 255 -12.96 -19.73 0.47
N ASN A 256 -12.93 -20.73 1.36
CA ASN A 256 -11.80 -21.02 2.26
C ASN A 256 -11.30 -19.77 3.03
N GLN A 257 -12.21 -18.88 3.43
CA GLN A 257 -11.87 -17.60 4.01
C GLN A 257 -11.03 -17.75 5.28
N LEU A 258 -11.41 -18.65 6.19
CA LEU A 258 -10.66 -18.85 7.45
C LEU A 258 -9.18 -19.17 7.20
N GLY A 259 -8.86 -20.00 6.20
CA GLY A 259 -7.48 -20.36 5.88
C GLY A 259 -6.76 -19.27 5.09
N THR A 260 -7.38 -18.79 4.00
CA THR A 260 -6.77 -17.81 3.10
C THR A 260 -6.54 -16.46 3.80
N HIS A 261 -7.56 -15.94 4.50
CA HIS A 261 -7.49 -14.67 5.22
C HIS A 261 -6.46 -14.71 6.35
N ALA A 262 -6.37 -15.84 7.07
CA ALA A 262 -5.37 -16.04 8.11
C ALA A 262 -3.93 -16.00 7.58
N THR A 263 -3.66 -16.63 6.44
CA THR A 263 -2.34 -16.58 5.78
C THR A 263 -2.02 -15.18 5.31
N LEU A 264 -2.97 -14.50 4.63
CA LEU A 264 -2.77 -13.13 4.15
C LEU A 264 -2.44 -12.16 5.29
N TRP A 265 -3.21 -12.23 6.39
CA TRP A 265 -2.95 -11.37 7.54
C TRP A 265 -1.65 -11.71 8.26
N LYS A 266 -1.25 -12.99 8.28
CA LYS A 266 0.06 -13.37 8.81
C LYS A 266 1.17 -12.70 8.00
N ASP A 267 1.18 -12.91 6.68
CA ASP A 267 2.21 -12.38 5.78
C ASP A 267 2.29 -10.85 5.84
N VAL A 268 1.13 -10.18 5.84
CA VAL A 268 1.04 -8.71 5.97
C VAL A 268 1.55 -8.25 7.33
N SER A 269 1.15 -8.90 8.42
CA SER A 269 1.51 -8.48 9.77
C SER A 269 3.00 -8.66 10.05
N GLU A 270 3.57 -9.80 9.65
CA GLU A 270 5.00 -10.07 9.76
C GLU A 270 5.80 -9.07 8.92
N GLY A 271 5.46 -8.91 7.63
CA GLY A 271 6.16 -7.97 6.74
C GLY A 271 6.15 -6.53 7.23
N ILE A 272 5.04 -6.04 7.81
CA ILE A 272 4.96 -4.68 8.36
C ILE A 272 5.83 -4.53 9.61
N VAL A 273 5.84 -5.53 10.50
CA VAL A 273 6.68 -5.48 11.70
C VAL A 273 8.16 -5.54 11.33
N ASP A 274 8.55 -6.40 10.38
CA ASP A 274 9.91 -6.47 9.86
C ASP A 274 10.32 -5.12 9.26
N PHE A 275 9.46 -4.53 8.42
CA PHE A 275 9.67 -3.21 7.83
C PHE A 275 9.96 -2.13 8.86
N PHE A 276 9.08 -1.96 9.85
CA PHE A 276 9.30 -0.92 10.87
C PHE A 276 10.44 -1.26 11.82
N SER A 277 10.75 -2.54 12.05
CA SER A 277 11.92 -2.94 12.86
C SER A 277 13.22 -2.59 12.15
N ASP A 278 13.30 -2.85 10.85
CA ASP A 278 14.44 -2.52 10.01
C ASP A 278 14.66 -1.00 9.92
N LEU A 279 13.58 -0.23 9.73
CA LEU A 279 13.66 1.23 9.78
C LEU A 279 14.12 1.74 11.15
N ARG A 280 13.71 1.10 12.26
CA ARG A 280 14.16 1.49 13.61
C ARG A 280 15.62 1.13 13.86
N GLU A 281 16.08 -0.03 13.39
CA GLU A 281 17.49 -0.42 13.42
C GLU A 281 18.37 0.66 12.78
N HIS A 282 17.86 1.29 11.72
CA HIS A 282 18.54 2.34 10.97
C HIS A 282 18.20 3.78 11.41
N ASN A 283 17.46 3.97 12.52
CA ASN A 283 17.00 5.29 12.97
C ASN A 283 16.25 6.08 11.87
N ALA A 284 15.45 5.40 11.06
CA ALA A 284 14.76 5.92 9.87
C ALA A 284 13.23 5.76 9.90
N ALA A 285 12.67 5.35 11.05
CA ALA A 285 11.23 5.15 11.22
C ALA A 285 10.47 6.44 11.63
N ASP A 286 11.16 7.48 12.07
CA ASP A 286 10.60 8.66 12.73
C ASP A 286 9.76 9.56 11.79
N ASN A 287 10.02 9.47 10.49
CA ASN A 287 9.33 10.24 9.45
C ASN A 287 8.44 9.38 8.53
N VAL A 288 8.27 8.09 8.83
CA VAL A 288 7.51 7.16 7.98
C VAL A 288 6.14 6.87 8.59
N VAL A 289 5.09 7.03 7.80
CA VAL A 289 3.73 6.57 8.11
C VAL A 289 3.27 5.62 7.00
N MET A 290 2.75 4.46 7.40
CA MET A 290 2.13 3.51 6.49
C MET A 290 0.60 3.64 6.58
N LEU A 291 -0.06 3.80 5.43
CA LEU A 291 -1.52 3.76 5.29
C LEU A 291 -1.93 2.43 4.67
N LEU A 292 -2.81 1.69 5.32
CA LEU A 292 -3.44 0.50 4.79
C LEU A 292 -4.91 0.77 4.49
N PHE A 293 -5.38 0.34 3.33
CA PHE A 293 -6.79 0.36 2.98
C PHE A 293 -7.14 -0.78 2.02
N THR A 294 -8.43 -0.99 1.81
CA THR A 294 -9.00 -1.89 0.81
C THR A 294 -10.13 -1.20 0.07
N GLU A 295 -10.49 -1.66 -1.13
CA GLU A 295 -11.45 -0.96 -1.98
C GLU A 295 -12.90 -1.01 -1.48
N PHE A 296 -13.24 -2.02 -0.68
CA PHE A 296 -14.53 -2.20 -0.02
C PHE A 296 -14.45 -3.31 1.04
N GLY A 297 -15.51 -3.52 1.80
CA GLY A 297 -15.61 -4.62 2.77
C GLY A 297 -16.28 -5.87 2.23
N ARG A 298 -16.55 -6.79 3.15
CA ARG A 298 -17.33 -8.00 2.90
C ARG A 298 -18.68 -7.90 3.58
N ARG A 299 -19.69 -8.56 3.00
CA ARG A 299 -21.04 -8.60 3.59
C ARG A 299 -20.99 -9.13 5.01
N ALA A 300 -21.96 -8.76 5.85
CA ALA A 300 -22.00 -9.26 7.23
C ALA A 300 -22.25 -10.78 7.26
N LYS A 301 -23.15 -11.27 6.40
CA LYS A 301 -23.47 -12.70 6.27
C LYS A 301 -22.47 -13.45 5.40
N ASP A 302 -22.04 -14.62 5.84
CA ASP A 302 -21.25 -15.54 5.01
C ASP A 302 -22.04 -16.13 3.83
N ASN A 303 -21.32 -16.61 2.82
CA ASN A 303 -21.89 -17.27 1.64
C ASN A 303 -21.39 -18.72 1.50
N GLY A 304 -21.27 -19.43 2.62
CA GLY A 304 -20.64 -20.74 2.70
C GLY A 304 -19.27 -20.62 3.36
N SER A 305 -18.20 -21.10 2.72
CA SER A 305 -16.85 -21.02 3.30
C SER A 305 -16.15 -19.68 3.05
N GLY A 306 -16.86 -18.65 2.57
CA GLY A 306 -16.33 -17.32 2.33
C GLY A 306 -17.40 -16.23 2.45
N THR A 307 -17.15 -15.08 1.83
CA THR A 307 -18.03 -13.92 1.90
C THR A 307 -18.13 -13.18 0.57
N ASP A 308 -19.33 -12.66 0.28
CA ASP A 308 -19.57 -11.84 -0.91
C ASP A 308 -19.16 -10.38 -0.68
N HIS A 309 -19.11 -9.59 -1.76
CA HIS A 309 -18.73 -8.18 -1.72
C HIS A 309 -19.75 -7.38 -0.89
N GLY A 310 -19.24 -6.59 0.04
CA GLY A 310 -20.02 -5.73 0.93
C GLY A 310 -19.55 -4.28 0.86
N SER A 311 -19.86 -3.54 1.92
CA SER A 311 -19.53 -2.12 2.08
C SER A 311 -18.92 -1.89 3.45
N GLY A 312 -18.24 -0.75 3.61
CA GLY A 312 -17.58 -0.36 4.85
C GLY A 312 -16.33 -1.18 5.15
N GLY A 313 -15.51 -0.69 6.07
CA GLY A 313 -14.27 -1.34 6.43
C GLY A 313 -13.48 -0.52 7.44
N ALA A 314 -12.18 -0.75 7.48
CA ALA A 314 -11.24 0.08 8.22
C ALA A 314 -10.02 0.41 7.39
N ALA A 315 -9.42 1.55 7.73
CA ALA A 315 -8.06 1.89 7.34
C ALA A 315 -7.16 1.83 8.57
N PHE A 316 -5.88 1.55 8.35
CA PHE A 316 -4.87 1.54 9.40
C PHE A 316 -3.82 2.59 9.08
N ALA A 317 -3.41 3.35 10.09
CA ALA A 317 -2.21 4.17 10.03
C ALA A 317 -1.18 3.59 11.00
N ILE A 318 0.03 3.31 10.53
CA ILE A 318 1.09 2.67 11.32
C ILE A 318 2.37 3.50 11.22
N GLY A 319 3.03 3.74 12.33
CA GLY A 319 4.33 4.43 12.35
C GLY A 319 4.68 4.97 13.72
N ASP A 320 5.95 5.35 13.91
CA ASP A 320 6.45 5.84 15.19
C ASP A 320 5.89 7.23 15.55
N ALA A 321 5.51 8.01 14.54
CA ALA A 321 4.84 9.30 14.68
C ALA A 321 3.31 9.21 14.79
N VAL A 322 2.72 8.01 14.63
CA VAL A 322 1.26 7.82 14.70
C VAL A 322 0.82 7.84 16.16
N LYS A 323 -0.27 8.57 16.44
CA LYS A 323 -0.99 8.44 17.71
C LYS A 323 -1.94 7.26 17.61
N GLY A 324 -1.54 6.11 18.16
CA GLY A 324 -2.33 4.89 18.09
C GLY A 324 -3.68 4.95 18.83
N GLY A 325 -4.47 3.89 18.64
CA GLY A 325 -5.81 3.76 19.21
C GLY A 325 -6.89 3.52 18.14
N GLN A 326 -8.14 3.48 18.59
CA GLN A 326 -9.32 3.36 17.71
C GLN A 326 -9.94 4.75 17.47
N TYR A 327 -10.26 5.03 16.21
CA TYR A 327 -10.83 6.29 15.74
C TYR A 327 -12.11 6.04 14.96
N GLY A 328 -13.16 6.80 15.29
CA GLY A 328 -14.51 6.52 14.81
C GLY A 328 -15.18 5.39 15.60
N GLU A 329 -16.50 5.24 15.40
CA GLU A 329 -17.27 4.16 15.99
C GLU A 329 -17.25 2.94 15.07
N TYR A 330 -17.23 1.73 15.64
CA TYR A 330 -17.44 0.52 14.86
C TYR A 330 -18.86 0.55 14.28
N PRO A 331 -19.03 0.46 12.94
CA PRO A 331 -20.35 0.51 12.32
C PRO A 331 -21.31 -0.56 12.86
N SER A 332 -22.57 -0.18 13.06
CA SER A 332 -23.62 -1.13 13.42
C SER A 332 -23.70 -2.26 12.39
N ILE A 333 -23.79 -3.49 12.89
CA ILE A 333 -24.03 -4.68 12.06
C ILE A 333 -25.49 -5.13 12.10
N LYS A 334 -26.40 -4.35 12.69
CA LYS A 334 -27.83 -4.68 12.67
C LYS A 334 -28.37 -4.65 11.25
N LEU A 335 -29.28 -5.56 10.95
CA LEU A 335 -29.82 -5.76 9.60
C LEU A 335 -30.35 -4.46 8.96
N GLU A 336 -31.02 -3.61 9.73
CA GLU A 336 -31.57 -2.33 9.28
C GLU A 336 -30.51 -1.27 8.92
N ASP A 337 -29.29 -1.41 9.44
CA ASP A 337 -28.19 -0.46 9.24
C ASP A 337 -27.25 -0.90 8.10
N LEU A 338 -27.36 -2.16 7.64
CA LEU A 338 -26.48 -2.71 6.61
C LEU A 338 -26.78 -2.11 5.23
N GLN A 339 -25.74 -1.53 4.61
CA GLN A 339 -25.81 -1.08 3.22
C GLN A 339 -25.54 -2.25 2.27
N HIS A 340 -26.62 -2.73 1.65
CA HIS A 340 -26.66 -3.85 0.70
C HIS A 340 -26.38 -5.24 1.31
N GLY A 341 -26.34 -5.35 2.64
CA GLY A 341 -26.23 -6.62 3.38
C GLY A 341 -24.81 -7.03 3.72
#